data_AF-A0A674PAN8-F1
#
_entry.id   AF-A0A674PAN8-F1
#
_cell.length_a   1.000
_cell.length_b   1.000
_cell.length_c   1.000
_cell.angle_alpha   90.00
_cell.angle_beta   90.00
_cell.angle_gamma   90.00
#
_symmetry.space_group_name_H-M   'P 1'
#
loop_
_entity.id
_entity.type
_entity.pdbx_description
1 polymer ?
#
loop_
_entity_poly.entity_id
_entity_poly.type
_entity_poly.pdbx_seq_one_letter_code
_entity_poly.pdbx_strand_id
1 'polypeptide(L)' 'MKTHCGTFFPTALVTTSQASNDCLQGACYPPSGDLLLGRAQQLRASSTCGLAGSEAFCTPYQQVGQRYRSTRVC' A
#
# COMPACT_ATOMS: atom_id res chain seq x y z
N MET A 1 -32.14 -49.91 -4.91
CA MET A 1 -31.02 -50.49 -5.68
C MET A 1 -30.94 -49.79 -7.03
N LYS A 2 -30.12 -48.74 -7.16
CA LYS A 2 -29.49 -48.33 -8.42
C LYS A 2 -28.46 -47.24 -8.10
N THR A 3 -27.21 -47.66 -8.14
CA THR A 3 -26.01 -46.86 -8.00
C THR A 3 -25.65 -46.35 -9.39
N HIS A 4 -25.54 -45.04 -9.59
CA HIS A 4 -24.78 -44.49 -10.72
C HIS A 4 -23.89 -43.35 -10.24
N CYS A 5 -22.61 -43.55 -10.56
CA CYS A 5 -21.43 -42.73 -10.30
C CYS A 5 -21.45 -41.47 -11.19
N GLY A 6 -21.07 -40.31 -10.64
CA GLY A 6 -21.02 -39.07 -11.40
C GLY A 6 -20.39 -37.91 -10.64
N THR A 7 -19.07 -38.01 -10.44
CA THR A 7 -18.10 -36.90 -10.37
C THR A 7 -18.48 -35.61 -9.63
N PHE A 8 -17.92 -35.45 -8.43
CA PHE A 8 -17.63 -34.19 -7.77
C PHE A 8 -16.80 -33.28 -8.69
N PHE A 9 -17.34 -32.16 -9.15
CA PHE A 9 -16.57 -31.07 -9.74
C PHE A 9 -16.78 -29.83 -8.87
N PRO A 10 -15.79 -29.38 -8.08
CA PRO A 10 -15.86 -28.04 -7.53
C PRO A 10 -15.64 -27.11 -8.73
N THR A 11 -16.69 -26.43 -9.17
CA THR A 11 -16.56 -25.29 -10.08
C THR A 11 -15.74 -24.23 -9.35
N ALA A 12 -14.42 -24.25 -9.56
CA ALA A 12 -13.56 -23.15 -9.19
C ALA A 12 -13.98 -21.94 -10.05
N LEU A 13 -14.60 -20.94 -9.41
CA LEU A 13 -14.83 -19.66 -10.04
C LEU A 13 -13.47 -19.01 -10.29
N VAL A 14 -12.97 -19.14 -11.52
CA VAL A 14 -11.80 -18.40 -11.98
C VAL A 14 -12.24 -16.95 -12.15
N THR A 15 -11.93 -16.09 -11.18
CA THR A 15 -12.01 -14.65 -11.39
C THR A 15 -10.89 -14.28 -12.35
N THR A 16 -11.19 -14.23 -13.66
CA THR A 16 -10.29 -13.64 -14.65
C THR A 16 -10.21 -12.15 -14.36
N SER A 17 -9.14 -11.75 -13.68
CA SER A 17 -8.75 -10.35 -13.61
C SER A 17 -8.51 -9.85 -15.04
N GLN A 18 -9.03 -8.67 -15.39
CA GLN A 18 -8.96 -8.10 -16.76
C GLN A 18 -7.53 -8.03 -17.35
N ALA A 19 -6.49 -8.24 -16.53
CA ALA A 19 -5.11 -8.40 -16.95
C ALA A 19 -4.81 -9.69 -17.74
N SER A 20 -5.73 -10.67 -17.80
CA SER A 20 -5.45 -12.00 -18.35
C SER A 20 -5.41 -12.08 -19.88
N ASN A 21 -5.94 -11.08 -20.62
CA ASN A 21 -5.90 -11.10 -22.08
C ASN A 21 -4.53 -10.66 -22.64
N ASP A 22 -3.85 -9.72 -21.97
CA ASP A 22 -2.57 -9.17 -22.44
C ASP A 22 -1.40 -10.17 -22.29
N CYS A 23 -1.54 -11.17 -21.41
CA CYS A 23 -0.48 -12.14 -21.13
C CYS A 23 -0.43 -13.30 -22.14
N LEU A 24 -1.44 -13.43 -23.01
CA LEU A 24 -1.54 -14.53 -23.97
C LEU A 24 -0.74 -14.27 -25.26
N GLN A 25 -0.35 -13.03 -25.51
CA GLN A 25 0.25 -12.60 -26.78
C GLN A 25 1.66 -12.01 -26.63
N GLY A 26 2.22 -11.99 -25.42
CA GLY A 26 3.53 -11.43 -25.14
C GLY A 26 3.81 -11.26 -23.65
N ALA A 27 4.84 -10.48 -23.33
CA ALA A 27 5.18 -10.17 -21.95
C ALA A 27 4.12 -9.27 -21.32
N CYS A 28 3.71 -9.65 -20.12
CA CYS A 28 2.68 -8.98 -19.35
C CYS A 28 3.31 -8.02 -18.35
N TYR A 29 2.94 -6.73 -18.42
CA TYR A 29 3.44 -5.71 -17.51
C TYR A 29 2.27 -5.04 -16.80
N PRO A 30 1.96 -5.43 -15.55
CA PRO A 30 0.90 -4.79 -14.81
C PRO A 30 1.26 -3.31 -14.58
N PRO A 31 0.26 -2.41 -14.51
CA PRO A 31 0.51 -1.03 -14.15
C PRO A 31 1.11 -0.97 -12.74
N SER A 32 2.18 -0.20 -12.58
CA SER A 32 2.72 0.10 -11.26
C SER A 32 1.73 0.97 -10.48
N GLY A 33 1.49 0.60 -9.22
CA GLY A 33 0.72 1.38 -8.26
C GLY A 33 1.62 1.96 -7.16
N ASP A 34 1.02 2.69 -6.22
CA ASP A 34 1.74 3.11 -5.01
C ASP A 34 2.08 1.88 -4.16
N LEU A 35 3.38 1.61 -4.04
CA LEU A 35 3.91 0.44 -3.33
C LEU A 35 3.83 0.59 -1.80
N LEU A 36 3.53 1.79 -1.28
CA LEU A 36 3.42 2.04 0.16
C LEU A 36 2.03 1.69 0.71
N LEU A 37 0.99 1.69 -0.15
CA LEU A 37 -0.38 1.36 0.25
C LEU A 37 -0.47 -0.06 0.79
N GLY A 38 -1.12 -0.22 1.95
CA GLY A 38 -1.26 -1.51 2.65
C GLY A 38 0.02 -2.02 3.34
N ARG A 39 1.13 -1.28 3.25
CA ARG A 39 2.44 -1.71 3.79
C ARG A 39 2.89 -0.91 5.02
N ALA A 40 1.97 -0.25 5.71
CA ALA A 40 2.30 0.60 6.87
C ALA A 40 3.17 -0.13 7.93
N GLN A 41 2.88 -1.41 8.21
CA GLN A 41 3.64 -2.22 9.17
C GLN A 41 5.03 -2.66 8.68
N GLN A 42 5.30 -2.54 7.37
CA GLN A 42 6.58 -2.88 6.76
C GLN A 42 7.50 -1.66 6.64
N LEU A 43 7.00 -0.45 6.96
CA LEU A 43 7.79 0.77 6.97
C LEU A 43 8.62 0.84 8.26
N ARG A 44 9.89 1.22 8.11
CA ARG A 44 10.82 1.38 9.23
C ARG A 44 11.53 2.71 9.12
N ALA A 45 11.47 3.50 10.19
CA ALA A 45 12.24 4.73 10.34
C ALA A 45 13.49 4.48 11.18
N SER A 46 14.60 5.14 10.83
CA SER A 46 15.82 5.14 11.65
C SER A 46 15.72 6.10 12.84
N SER A 47 14.87 7.13 12.73
CA SER A 47 14.59 8.12 13.78
C SER A 47 13.11 8.49 13.79
N THR A 48 12.56 8.76 14.97
CA THR A 48 11.18 9.20 15.16
C THR A 48 11.15 10.05 16.42
N CYS A 49 10.72 11.31 16.30
CA CYS A 49 10.59 12.20 17.45
C CYS A 49 9.48 11.71 18.38
N GLY A 50 9.56 12.05 19.66
CA GLY A 50 8.51 11.71 20.62
C GLY A 50 8.58 10.30 21.24
N LEU A 51 9.38 9.38 20.67
CA LEU A 51 9.46 7.99 21.18
C LEU A 51 10.05 7.90 22.59
N ALA A 52 10.99 8.77 22.93
CA ALA A 52 11.64 8.81 24.25
C ALA A 52 11.00 9.82 25.22
N GLY A 53 10.01 10.60 24.77
CA GLY A 53 9.42 11.72 25.50
C GLY A 53 9.18 12.93 24.59
N SER A 54 8.56 13.97 25.14
CA SER A 54 8.21 15.19 24.40
C SER A 54 9.42 15.83 23.74
N GLU A 55 9.34 16.08 22.43
CA GLU A 55 10.44 16.67 21.67
C GLU A 55 9.97 17.91 20.90
N ALA A 56 10.63 19.05 21.12
CA ALA A 56 10.26 20.29 20.46
C ALA A 56 10.81 20.34 19.02
N PHE A 57 9.95 20.60 18.05
CA PHE A 57 10.32 20.88 16.67
C PHE A 57 9.82 22.26 16.23
N CYS A 58 10.39 22.79 15.15
CA CYS A 58 10.05 24.12 14.66
C CYS A 58 9.67 24.06 13.19
N THR A 59 8.50 24.62 12.87
CA THR A 59 8.04 24.79 11.48
C THR A 59 8.43 26.19 10.99
N PRO A 60 9.24 26.30 9.92
CA PRO A 60 9.56 27.59 9.34
C PRO A 60 8.36 28.15 8.58
N TYR A 61 8.08 29.44 8.77
CA TYR A 61 7.15 30.18 7.94
C TYR A 61 7.90 31.30 7.24
N GLN A 62 7.68 31.40 5.94
CA GLN A 62 8.24 32.47 5.13
C GLN A 62 7.08 33.27 4.54
N GLN A 63 6.88 34.46 5.09
CA GLN A 63 6.04 35.49 4.48
C GLN A 63 6.95 36.51 3.78
N VAL A 64 6.43 37.21 2.78
CA VAL A 64 7.21 38.22 2.04
C VAL A 64 7.72 39.27 3.04
N GLY A 65 9.03 39.32 3.25
CA GLY A 65 9.69 40.25 4.17
C GLY A 65 9.77 39.83 5.64
N GLN A 66 9.25 38.67 6.04
CA GLN A 66 9.26 38.19 7.44
C GLN A 66 9.65 36.71 7.51
N ARG A 67 10.71 36.39 8.26
CA ARG A 67 11.02 35.02 8.67
C ARG A 67 10.58 34.83 10.11
N TYR A 68 9.63 33.94 10.34
CA TYR A 68 9.25 33.52 11.68
C TYR A 68 9.17 31.99 11.79
N ARG A 69 9.22 31.48 13.01
CA ARG A 69 9.13 30.05 13.31
C ARG A 69 8.01 29.81 14.30
N SER A 70 7.27 28.73 14.09
CA SER A 70 6.34 28.20 15.09
C SER A 70 6.96 26.97 15.72
N THR A 71 7.12 26.97 17.04
CA THR A 71 7.58 25.82 17.82
C THR A 71 6.38 24.98 18.22
N ARG A 72 6.50 23.66 18.03
CA ARG A 72 5.50 22.65 18.40
C ARG A 72 6.20 21.47 19.06
N VAL A 73 5.44 20.66 19.77
CA VAL A 73 5.90 19.43 20.40
C VAL A 73 5.48 18.25 19.53
N CYS A 74 6.42 17.34 19.27
CA CYS A 74 6.10 15.94 19.06
C CYS A 74 5.70 15.37 20.43
#